data_AF-A0A9P7FAG0-F1
#
_entry.id   AF-A0A9P7FAG0-F1
#
_cell.length_a   1.000
_cell.length_b   1.000
_cell.length_c   1.000
_cell.angle_alpha   90.00
_cell.angle_beta   90.00
_cell.angle_gamma   90.00
#
_symmetry.space_group_name_H-M   'P 1'
#
loop_
_entity.id
_entity.type
_entity.pdbx_description
1 polymer ?
#
loop_
_entity_poly.entity_id
_entity_poly.type
_entity_poly.pdbx_seq_one_letter_code
_entity_poly.pdbx_strand_id
1 'polypeptide(L)'
;VALITSIAEGIGRDIALRLVEDGLDIAITDLKSQCTKLDVADEMEAQGRRCVGLEYDVSPEGVQYMVQTTEKEFNGLDVVGAS
;
A
#
# COMPACT_ATOMS: atom_id res chain seq x y z
N VAL A 1 9.65 -3.62 3.33
CA VAL A 1 8.62 -3.04 2.46
C VAL A 1 7.39 -3.93 2.48
N ALA A 2 6.29 -3.39 3.00
CA ALA A 2 5.02 -4.11 3.01
C ALA A 2 4.09 -3.59 1.90
N LEU A 3 3.44 -4.50 1.17
CA LEU A 3 2.36 -4.19 0.24
C LEU A 3 1.03 -4.63 0.85
N ILE A 4 0.16 -3.65 1.06
CA ILE A 4 -1.19 -3.87 1.58
C ILE A 4 -2.19 -3.55 0.48
N THR A 5 -2.96 -4.56 0.07
CA THR A 5 -4.05 -4.39 -0.90
C THR A 5 -5.38 -4.17 -0.16
N SER A 6 -6.29 -3.39 -0.73
CA SER A 6 -7.65 -3.11 -0.19
C SER A 6 -7.65 -2.30 1.10
N ILE A 7 -6.97 -1.14 1.13
CA ILE A 7 -6.91 -0.31 2.34
C ILE A 7 -8.23 0.41 2.68
N ALA A 8 -9.19 0.43 1.75
CA ALA A 8 -10.51 1.02 1.86
C ALA A 8 -11.32 0.40 3.00
N GLU A 9 -11.23 -0.91 3.17
CA GLU A 9 -11.88 -1.65 4.24
C GLU A 9 -10.98 -1.64 5.49
N GLY A 10 -11.51 -1.14 6.61
CA GLY A 10 -10.73 -0.63 7.76
C GLY A 10 -9.62 -1.53 8.34
N ILE A 11 -9.65 -2.83 8.09
CA ILE A 11 -8.62 -3.79 8.54
C ILE A 11 -7.27 -3.51 7.85
N GLY A 12 -7.28 -3.20 6.56
CA GLY A 12 -6.04 -2.91 5.82
C GLY A 12 -5.32 -1.68 6.38
N ARG A 13 -6.08 -0.66 6.80
CA ARG A 13 -5.53 0.57 7.39
C ARG A 13 -4.82 0.30 8.72
N ASP A 14 -5.44 -0.47 9.60
CA ASP A 14 -4.86 -0.74 10.93
C ASP A 14 -3.59 -1.59 10.82
N ILE A 15 -3.55 -2.55 9.90
CA ILE A 15 -2.35 -3.33 9.60
C ILE A 15 -1.25 -2.44 9.04
N ALA A 16 -1.58 -1.58 8.06
CA ALA A 16 -0.64 -0.64 7.48
C ALA A 16 -0.04 0.31 8.53
N LEU A 17 -0.88 0.85 9.42
CA LEU A 17 -0.44 1.74 10.50
C LEU A 17 0.53 1.02 11.44
N ARG A 18 0.20 -0.22 11.81
CA ARG A 18 1.07 -1.01 12.67
C ARG A 18 2.42 -1.28 12.05
N LEU A 19 2.47 -1.58 10.75
CA LEU A 19 3.71 -1.83 10.03
C LEU A 19 4.58 -0.57 9.92
N VAL A 20 3.95 0.60 9.78
CA VAL A 20 4.66 1.89 9.82
C VAL A 20 5.22 2.15 11.21
N GLU A 21 4.45 1.90 12.28
CA GLU A 21 4.92 1.99 13.67
C GLU A 21 6.10 1.03 13.96
N ASP A 22 6.07 -0.16 13.37
CA ASP A 22 7.15 -1.15 13.46
C ASP A 22 8.40 -0.74 12.63
N GLY A 23 8.31 0.36 11.89
CA GLY A 23 9.43 0.93 11.13
C GLY A 23 9.62 0.29 9.77
N LEU A 24 8.54 -0.11 9.10
CA LEU A 24 8.57 -0.54 7.70
C LEU A 24 8.12 0.59 6.78
N ASP A 25 8.69 0.60 5.57
CA ASP A 25 8.13 1.37 4.46
C ASP A 25 6.98 0.59 3.84
N ILE A 26 5.92 1.28 3.43
CA ILE A 26 4.70 0.62 2.97
C ILE A 26 4.24 1.14 1.60
N ALA A 27 3.75 0.22 0.79
CA ALA A 27 2.96 0.48 -0.38
C ALA A 27 1.50 0.10 -0.06
N ILE A 28 0.59 1.05 -0.24
CA ILE A 28 -0.83 0.83 -0.03
C ILE A 28 -1.53 0.87 -1.37
N THR A 29 -2.43 -0.07 -1.60
CA THR A 29 -3.13 -0.15 -2.88
C THR A 29 -4.62 -0.36 -2.68
N ASP A 30 -5.39 0.21 -3.61
CA ASP A 30 -6.82 -0.04 -3.67
C ASP A 30 -7.32 -0.06 -5.10
N LEU A 31 -8.53 -0.58 -5.26
CA LEU A 31 -9.28 -0.45 -6.49
C LEU A 31 -9.43 1.02 -6.85
N LYS A 32 -9.29 1.31 -8.14
CA LYS A 32 -9.44 2.66 -8.70
C LYS A 32 -10.72 3.40 -8.25
N SER A 33 -11.79 2.65 -8.01
CA SER A 33 -13.08 3.16 -7.52
C SER A 33 -13.12 3.53 -6.03
N GLN A 34 -12.10 3.14 -5.26
CA GLN A 34 -12.00 3.35 -3.81
C GLN A 34 -10.78 4.21 -3.42
N CYS A 35 -10.08 4.79 -4.41
CA CYS A 35 -8.83 5.53 -4.28
C CYS A 35 -8.91 6.87 -3.53
N THR A 36 -9.96 7.12 -2.75
CA THR A 36 -10.13 8.36 -1.99
C THR A 36 -9.27 8.44 -0.72
N LYS A 37 -8.24 7.59 -0.57
CA LYS A 37 -7.38 7.50 0.63
C LYS A 37 -5.95 7.99 0.41
N LEU A 38 -5.76 9.07 -0.38
CA LEU A 38 -4.53 9.88 -0.33
C LEU A 38 -4.19 10.27 1.12
N ASP A 39 -5.21 10.54 1.93
CA ASP A 39 -5.09 10.87 3.35
C ASP A 39 -4.34 9.82 4.19
N VAL A 40 -4.43 8.52 3.85
CA VAL A 40 -3.78 7.45 4.65
C VAL A 40 -2.29 7.39 4.35
N ALA A 41 -1.88 7.57 3.09
CA ALA A 41 -0.47 7.65 2.76
C ALA A 41 0.16 8.87 3.43
N ASP A 42 -0.50 10.03 3.35
CA ASP A 42 -0.03 11.29 3.96
C ASP A 42 0.05 11.19 5.49
N GLU A 43 -0.95 10.60 6.16
CA GLU A 43 -0.94 10.33 7.61
C GLU A 43 0.25 9.46 8.02
N MET A 44 0.58 8.45 7.20
CA MET A 44 1.66 7.51 7.50
C MET A 44 3.04 8.05 7.13
N GLU A 45 3.16 8.88 6.09
CA GLU A 45 4.38 9.62 5.80
C GLU A 45 4.75 10.57 6.95
N ALA A 46 3.74 11.17 7.60
CA ALA A 46 3.96 12.02 8.78
C ALA A 46 4.60 11.27 9.97
N GLN A 47 4.56 9.93 9.99
CA GLN A 47 5.25 9.12 11.00
C GLN A 47 6.73 8.87 10.68
N GLY A 48 7.25 9.46 9.59
CA GLY A 48 8.67 9.41 9.24
C GLY A 48 9.10 8.16 8.46
N ARG A 49 8.13 7.41 7.92
CA ARG A 49 8.36 6.29 6.99
C ARG A 49 7.86 6.66 5.60
N ARG A 50 8.37 5.97 4.57
CA ARG A 50 7.91 6.22 3.21
C ARG A 50 6.62 5.46 2.94
N CYS A 51 5.58 6.16 2.47
CA CYS A 51 4.29 5.56 2.13
C CYS A 51 3.87 5.97 0.72
N VAL A 52 3.56 4.99 -0.12
CA VAL A 52 3.12 5.24 -1.50
C VAL A 52 1.74 4.63 -1.72
N GLY A 53 0.80 5.44 -2.17
CA GLY A 53 -0.51 4.99 -2.64
C GLY A 53 -0.44 4.61 -4.12
N LEU A 54 -0.88 3.40 -4.46
CA LEU A 54 -1.00 2.92 -5.84
C LEU A 54 -2.45 2.55 -6.17
N GLU A 55 -2.95 3.06 -7.29
CA GLU A 55 -4.23 2.62 -7.83
C GLU A 55 -4.01 1.40 -8.73
N TYR A 56 -4.84 0.37 -8.60
CA TYR A 56 -4.79 -0.78 -9.50
C TYR A 56 -6.18 -1.34 -9.82
N ASP A 57 -6.18 -2.26 -10.77
CA ASP A 57 -7.32 -3.06 -11.21
C ASP A 57 -7.01 -4.54 -10.93
N VAL A 58 -8.03 -5.33 -10.62
CA VAL A 58 -7.95 -6.78 -10.38
C VAL A 58 -7.70 -7.60 -11.66
N SER A 59 -7.62 -6.98 -12.83
CA SER A 59 -7.11 -7.63 -14.04
C SER A 59 -5.68 -8.15 -13.84
N PRO A 60 -5.29 -9.24 -14.53
CA PRO A 60 -3.92 -9.76 -14.48
C PRO A 60 -2.87 -8.69 -14.76
N GLU A 61 -3.14 -7.79 -15.72
CA GLU A 61 -2.27 -6.69 -16.10
C GLU A 61 -2.16 -5.64 -14.97
N GLY A 62 -3.29 -5.32 -14.32
CA GLY A 62 -3.33 -4.39 -13.19
C GLY A 62 -2.56 -4.90 -11.97
N VAL A 63 -2.72 -6.19 -11.64
CA VAL A 63 -1.95 -6.84 -10.57
C VAL A 63 -0.45 -6.85 -10.89
N GLN A 64 -0.08 -7.16 -12.14
CA GLN A 64 1.31 -7.16 -12.55
C GLN A 64 1.93 -5.76 -12.50
N TYR A 65 1.18 -4.73 -12.90
CA TYR A 65 1.59 -3.33 -12.79
C TYR A 65 1.81 -2.90 -11.33
N MET A 66 0.90 -3.28 -10.43
CA MET A 66 0.99 -2.98 -9.00
C MET A 66 2.28 -3.55 -8.38
N VAL A 67 2.58 -4.82 -8.65
CA VAL A 67 3.78 -5.49 -8.14
C VAL A 67 5.05 -4.83 -8.68
N GLN A 68 5.13 -4.61 -10.01
CA GLN A 68 6.32 -3.99 -10.62
C GLN A 68 6.57 -2.56 -10.14
N THR A 69 5.50 -1.79 -9.92
CA THR A 69 5.62 -0.41 -9.43
C THR A 69 6.11 -0.42 -7.99
N THR A 70 5.58 -1.32 -7.16
CA THR A 70 6.03 -1.49 -5.77
C THR A 70 7.51 -1.89 -5.69
N GLU A 71 7.93 -2.86 -6.51
CA GLU A 71 9.34 -3.28 -6.58
C GLU A 71 10.27 -2.14 -7.02
N LYS A 72 9.86 -1.33 -7.99
CA LYS A 72 10.65 -0.17 -8.45
C LYS A 72 10.75 0.92 -7.40
N GLU A 73 9.65 1.23 -6.72
CA GLU A 73 9.59 2.32 -5.75
C GLU A 73 10.38 1.99 -4.48
N PHE A 74 10.34 0.74 -4.03
CA PHE A 74 10.89 0.35 -2.74
C PHE A 74 12.06 -0.63 -2.82
N ASN A 75 12.50 -0.98 -4.03
CA ASN A 75 13.65 -1.84 -4.32
C ASN A 75 13.56 -3.25 -3.67
N GLY A 76 12.33 -3.74 -3.46
CA GLY A 76 12.01 -5.04 -2.87
C GLY A 76 10.60 -5.11 -2.27
N LEU A 77 10.07 -6.32 -2.11
CA LEU A 77 8.75 -6.62 -1.56
C LEU A 77 8.89 -7.72 -0.50
N ASP A 78 8.59 -7.43 0.76
CA ASP A 78 8.81 -8.37 1.87
C ASP A 78 7.53 -9.08 2.32
N VAL A 79 6.38 -8.40 2.27
CA VAL A 79 5.10 -8.93 2.74
C VAL A 79 3.99 -8.49 1.80
N VAL A 80 3.14 -9.44 1.39
CA VAL A 80 1.88 -9.18 0.68
C VAL A 80 0.73 -9.58 1.59
N GLY A 81 -0.06 -8.60 2.03
CA GLY A 81 -1.31 -8.83 2.74
C GLY A 81 -2.49 -8.62 1.80
N ALA A 82 -3.24 -9.69 1.52
CA ALA A 82 -4.54 -9.62 0.86
C ALA A 82 -5.63 -9.92 1.88
N SER A 83 -6.59 -9.00 1.99
CA SER A 83 -7.80 -9.13 2.81
C SER A 83 -9.02 -8.81 1.96
#